data_AF-A0A1H8TJV7-F1
#
_entry.id   AF-A0A1H8TJV7-F1
#
_cell.length_a   1.000
_cell.length_b   1.000
_cell.length_c   1.000
_cell.angle_alpha   90.00
_cell.angle_beta   90.00
_cell.angle_gamma   90.00
#
_symmetry.space_group_name_H-M   'P 1'
#
loop_
_entity.id
_entity.type
_entity.pdbx_description
1 polymer ?
#
loop_
_entity_poly.entity_id
_entity_poly.type
_entity_poly.pdbx_seq_one_letter_code
_entity_poly.pdbx_strand_id
1 'polypeptide(L)'
;MNTPIIKKDIVNKIITVERVFGAPKNRVWKAWTDSAWLDKWWAPKPWTAITKSFDFSEGGHWHYCMSGPGGEKIWAWMGFESIEPENSFTAQDVFCDDKGKLNEEMPRMHWKNEFRDNGEATTVLVTITFNTIDDMEKIIAMGFEAGFSLGLSNLDEVLGVQPGGSRGLTFGDKGEHVLNQTVIPQLRITNAAASLSFYVDGLGFVVDWKHQFEPGFPLFVQLTRKDQTIFLTEHTGDCQVGGAIYFVVPDVEDCYHEFTNRGITTIESPHDTPWESREMVVTDPDGNRLRFATYVAA
;
A
#
# COMPACT_ATOMS: atom_id res chain seq x y z
N MET A 1 -3.06 -1.83 8.09
CA MET A 1 -3.60 -0.89 7.09
C MET A 1 -3.80 -1.69 5.81
N ASN A 2 -4.98 -1.68 5.20
CA ASN A 2 -5.30 -2.61 4.10
C ASN A 2 -4.76 -2.16 2.72
N THR A 3 -3.49 -1.72 2.59
CA THR A 3 -2.93 -1.16 1.32
C THR A 3 -3.46 -1.86 0.06
N PRO A 4 -3.95 -1.12 -0.96
CA PRO A 4 -4.47 -1.76 -2.15
C PRO A 4 -3.39 -2.62 -2.82
N ILE A 5 -3.78 -3.82 -3.27
CA ILE A 5 -2.92 -4.69 -4.08
C ILE A 5 -3.09 -4.27 -5.54
N ILE A 6 -2.01 -3.78 -6.15
CA ILE A 6 -2.03 -3.30 -7.53
C ILE A 6 -1.19 -4.25 -8.40
N LYS A 7 -1.82 -4.78 -9.45
CA LYS A 7 -1.18 -5.66 -10.44
C LYS A 7 -1.27 -5.03 -11.82
N LYS A 8 -0.18 -5.12 -12.58
CA LYS A 8 -0.07 -4.57 -13.93
C LYS A 8 0.23 -5.72 -14.89
N ASP A 9 -0.69 -5.98 -15.80
CA ASP A 9 -0.49 -6.89 -16.92
C ASP A 9 -0.31 -6.05 -18.18
N ILE A 10 0.94 -5.70 -18.48
CA ILE A 10 1.29 -4.80 -19.59
C ILE A 10 0.84 -5.40 -20.92
N VAL A 11 1.03 -6.72 -21.10
CA VAL A 11 0.73 -7.41 -22.37
C VAL A 11 -0.75 -7.35 -22.68
N ASN A 12 -1.60 -7.57 -21.67
CA ASN A 12 -3.04 -7.51 -21.83
C ASN A 12 -3.62 -6.10 -21.64
N LYS A 13 -2.79 -5.12 -21.28
CA LYS A 13 -3.16 -3.71 -21.03
C LYS A 13 -4.18 -3.59 -19.90
N ILE A 14 -3.89 -4.24 -18.78
CA ILE A 14 -4.77 -4.30 -17.62
C ILE A 14 -4.05 -3.82 -16.37
N ILE A 15 -4.69 -2.94 -15.62
CA ILE A 15 -4.35 -2.66 -14.22
C ILE A 15 -5.48 -3.22 -13.35
N THR A 16 -5.12 -4.01 -12.36
CA THR A 16 -6.06 -4.49 -11.34
C THR A 16 -5.69 -3.88 -10.00
N VAL A 17 -6.68 -3.30 -9.32
CA VAL A 17 -6.55 -2.75 -7.97
C VAL A 17 -7.54 -3.48 -7.07
N GLU A 18 -7.05 -4.18 -6.07
CA GLU A 18 -7.88 -4.87 -5.09
C GLU A 18 -7.70 -4.22 -3.71
N ARG A 19 -8.80 -3.88 -3.04
CA ARG A 19 -8.78 -3.21 -1.73
C ARG A 19 -9.88 -3.73 -0.83
N VAL A 20 -9.53 -4.05 0.41
CA VAL A 20 -10.50 -4.44 1.45
C VAL A 20 -10.80 -3.26 2.36
N PHE A 21 -12.07 -2.93 2.55
CA PHE A 21 -12.54 -1.90 3.48
C PHE A 21 -13.26 -2.53 4.66
N GLY A 22 -12.91 -2.11 5.88
CA GLY A 22 -13.57 -2.54 7.13
C GLY A 22 -14.95 -1.90 7.34
N ALA A 23 -15.81 -1.97 6.32
CA ALA A 23 -17.14 -1.41 6.33
C ALA A 23 -18.11 -2.32 5.52
N PRO A 24 -19.41 -2.31 5.86
CA PRO A 24 -20.40 -3.12 5.16
C PRO A 24 -20.59 -2.68 3.71
N LYS A 25 -20.96 -3.64 2.85
CA LYS A 25 -21.03 -3.48 1.39
C LYS A 25 -21.88 -2.28 0.94
N ASN A 26 -23.05 -2.10 1.54
CA ASN A 26 -23.94 -0.97 1.20
C ASN A 26 -23.29 0.40 1.44
N ARG A 27 -22.44 0.54 2.46
CA ARG A 27 -21.75 1.79 2.78
C ARG A 27 -20.58 2.02 1.84
N VAL A 28 -19.83 0.98 1.50
CA VAL A 28 -18.76 1.06 0.52
C VAL A 28 -19.35 1.36 -0.86
N TRP A 29 -20.40 0.66 -1.28
CA TRP A 29 -21.15 0.96 -2.50
C TRP A 29 -21.57 2.43 -2.56
N LYS A 30 -22.24 2.93 -1.50
CA LYS A 30 -22.63 4.35 -1.43
C LYS A 30 -21.44 5.30 -1.60
N ALA A 31 -20.28 4.97 -1.03
CA ALA A 31 -19.10 5.82 -1.14
C ALA A 31 -18.56 5.95 -2.58
N TRP A 32 -18.87 4.99 -3.46
CA TRP A 32 -18.49 4.98 -4.87
C TRP A 32 -19.59 5.50 -5.80
N THR A 33 -20.84 5.58 -5.33
CA THR A 33 -22.01 5.88 -6.18
C THR A 33 -22.79 7.12 -5.74
N ASP A 34 -22.23 7.92 -4.83
CA ASP A 34 -22.80 9.18 -4.33
C ASP A 34 -21.73 10.27 -4.42
N SER A 35 -21.99 11.32 -5.19
CA SER A 35 -21.02 12.39 -5.43
C SER A 35 -20.55 13.10 -4.16
N ALA A 36 -21.43 13.26 -3.17
CA ALA A 36 -21.06 13.89 -1.90
C ALA A 36 -20.10 13.01 -1.07
N TRP A 37 -20.03 11.72 -1.37
CA TRP A 37 -19.04 10.82 -0.81
C TRP A 37 -17.77 10.78 -1.65
N LEU A 38 -17.89 10.66 -2.98
CA LEU A 38 -16.75 10.68 -3.91
C LEU A 38 -15.86 11.90 -3.70
N ASP A 39 -16.46 13.10 -3.55
CA ASP A 39 -15.72 14.35 -3.33
C ASP A 39 -14.83 14.35 -2.07
N LYS A 40 -15.12 13.48 -1.10
CA LYS A 40 -14.36 13.39 0.16
C LYS A 40 -13.11 12.53 0.07
N TRP A 41 -13.02 11.61 -0.88
CA TRP A 41 -11.93 10.64 -0.91
C TRP A 41 -11.22 10.52 -2.26
N TRP A 42 -11.89 10.82 -3.37
CA TRP A 42 -11.40 10.49 -4.72
C TRP A 42 -10.05 11.15 -5.05
N ALA A 43 -9.88 12.43 -4.70
CA ALA A 43 -8.63 13.13 -4.91
C ALA A 43 -7.65 12.91 -3.73
N PRO A 44 -6.37 12.64 -4.00
CA PRO A 44 -5.36 12.49 -2.95
C PRO A 44 -5.07 13.83 -2.26
N LYS A 45 -5.04 13.87 -0.93
CA LYS A 45 -4.67 15.09 -0.19
C LYS A 45 -3.26 15.53 -0.61
N PRO A 46 -2.98 16.85 -0.79
CA PRO A 46 -3.84 18.00 -0.49
C PRO A 46 -4.82 18.41 -1.61
N TRP A 47 -4.94 17.63 -2.70
CA TRP A 47 -5.93 17.89 -3.73
C TRP A 47 -7.34 17.57 -3.23
N THR A 48 -8.34 18.20 -3.85
CA THR A 48 -9.76 17.98 -3.53
C THR A 48 -10.54 17.65 -4.79
N ALA A 49 -11.42 16.65 -4.72
CA ALA A 49 -12.37 16.36 -5.79
C ALA A 49 -13.58 17.30 -5.67
N ILE A 50 -14.05 17.81 -6.80
CA ILE A 50 -15.22 18.67 -6.89
C ILE A 50 -16.10 18.15 -8.01
N THR A 51 -17.30 17.68 -7.65
CA THR A 51 -18.31 17.27 -8.61
C THR A 51 -18.99 18.48 -9.25
N LYS A 52 -19.03 18.51 -10.59
CA LYS A 52 -19.79 19.50 -11.36
C LYS A 52 -21.18 19.02 -11.75
N SER A 53 -21.30 17.76 -12.16
CA SER A 53 -22.59 17.09 -12.34
C SER A 53 -22.44 15.58 -12.16
N PHE A 54 -23.50 14.93 -11.69
CA PHE A 54 -23.49 13.51 -11.34
C PHE A 54 -24.87 12.90 -11.56
N ASP A 55 -24.91 11.81 -12.30
CA ASP A 55 -26.06 10.95 -12.55
C ASP A 55 -25.58 9.50 -12.57
N PHE A 56 -25.81 8.78 -11.47
CA PHE A 56 -25.45 7.37 -11.35
C PHE A 56 -26.58 6.48 -11.88
N SER A 57 -26.67 6.41 -13.21
CA SER A 57 -27.58 5.53 -13.95
C SER A 57 -26.87 4.99 -15.20
N GLU A 58 -27.38 3.93 -15.83
CA GLU A 58 -26.81 3.43 -17.08
C GLU A 58 -26.96 4.48 -18.19
N GLY A 59 -25.84 4.88 -18.81
CA GLY A 59 -25.77 6.01 -19.73
C GLY A 59 -25.63 7.38 -19.05
N GLY A 60 -25.68 7.42 -17.71
CA GLY A 60 -25.38 8.60 -16.89
C GLY A 60 -23.89 8.90 -16.81
N HIS A 61 -23.52 9.88 -15.98
CA HIS A 61 -22.14 10.35 -15.92
C HIS A 61 -21.74 10.97 -14.59
N TRP A 62 -20.44 11.11 -14.40
CA TRP A 62 -19.82 11.94 -13.38
C TRP A 62 -18.80 12.88 -14.04
N HIS A 63 -19.12 14.17 -14.01
CA HIS A 63 -18.23 15.23 -14.48
C HIS A 63 -17.63 15.91 -13.25
N TYR A 64 -16.32 15.78 -13.09
CA TYR A 64 -15.62 16.25 -11.91
C TYR A 64 -14.26 16.85 -12.25
N CYS A 65 -13.71 17.57 -11.29
CA CYS A 65 -12.31 17.94 -11.33
C CYS A 65 -11.59 17.60 -10.03
N MET A 66 -10.31 17.26 -10.16
CA MET A 66 -9.37 17.31 -9.06
C MET A 66 -8.72 18.70 -9.05
N SER A 67 -8.89 19.42 -7.95
CA SER A 67 -8.33 20.76 -7.76
C SER A 67 -7.11 20.70 -6.84
N GLY A 68 -6.00 21.26 -7.30
CA GLY A 68 -4.74 21.34 -6.56
C GLY A 68 -4.65 22.58 -5.67
N PRO A 69 -3.73 22.61 -4.70
CA PRO A 69 -3.55 23.73 -3.78
C PRO A 69 -3.04 25.01 -4.45
N GLY A 70 -2.41 24.91 -5.63
CA GLY A 70 -1.94 26.04 -6.43
C GLY A 70 -2.99 26.59 -7.39
N GLY A 71 -4.23 26.06 -7.36
CA GLY A 71 -5.32 26.44 -8.26
C GLY A 71 -5.38 25.63 -9.55
N GLU A 72 -4.54 24.61 -9.69
CA GLU A 72 -4.56 23.67 -10.81
C GLU A 72 -5.90 22.90 -10.83
N LYS A 73 -6.39 22.57 -12.01
CA LYS A 73 -7.59 21.74 -12.19
C LYS A 73 -7.38 20.72 -13.27
N ILE A 74 -7.62 19.46 -12.92
CA ILE A 74 -7.64 18.34 -13.86
C ILE A 74 -9.08 17.87 -13.96
N TRP A 75 -9.67 18.00 -15.14
CA TRP A 75 -11.07 17.65 -15.40
C TRP A 75 -11.16 16.26 -16.03
N ALA A 76 -12.17 15.51 -15.59
CA ALA A 76 -12.46 14.17 -16.10
C ALA A 76 -13.98 13.96 -16.20
N TRP A 77 -14.33 13.07 -17.12
CA TRP A 77 -15.69 12.62 -17.38
C TRP A 77 -15.72 11.10 -17.29
N MET A 78 -16.46 10.58 -16.31
CA MET A 78 -16.72 9.16 -16.15
C MET A 78 -18.15 8.86 -16.64
N GLY A 79 -18.31 8.13 -17.74
CA GLY A 79 -19.61 7.69 -18.24
C GLY A 79 -19.95 6.30 -17.73
N PHE A 80 -21.08 6.13 -17.03
CA PHE A 80 -21.51 4.84 -16.49
C PHE A 80 -22.19 4.01 -17.58
N GLU A 81 -21.76 2.75 -17.76
CA GLU A 81 -22.19 1.91 -18.87
C GLU A 81 -23.14 0.79 -18.43
N SER A 82 -22.82 0.09 -17.33
CA SER A 82 -23.67 -0.95 -16.76
C SER A 82 -23.64 -0.87 -15.24
N ILE A 83 -24.77 -1.13 -14.58
CA ILE A 83 -24.89 -1.05 -13.12
C ILE A 83 -25.67 -2.25 -12.59
N GLU A 84 -25.01 -3.04 -11.74
CA GLU A 84 -25.63 -4.06 -10.91
C GLU A 84 -25.57 -3.60 -9.44
N PRO A 85 -26.67 -3.07 -8.88
CA PRO A 85 -26.67 -2.44 -7.56
C PRO A 85 -26.02 -3.30 -6.48
N GLU A 86 -25.09 -2.69 -5.74
CA GLU A 86 -24.28 -3.31 -4.68
C GLU A 86 -23.39 -4.49 -5.11
N ASN A 87 -23.26 -4.79 -6.40
CA ASN A 87 -22.42 -5.89 -6.90
C ASN A 87 -21.34 -5.37 -7.84
N SER A 88 -21.69 -4.62 -8.87
CA SER A 88 -20.70 -4.09 -9.81
C SER A 88 -21.21 -2.92 -10.64
N PHE A 89 -20.29 -2.14 -11.21
CA PHE A 89 -20.60 -1.25 -12.32
C PHE A 89 -19.41 -1.13 -13.27
N THR A 90 -19.69 -0.81 -14.53
CA THR A 90 -18.67 -0.44 -15.51
C THR A 90 -18.79 1.02 -15.90
N ALA A 91 -17.66 1.66 -16.18
CA ALA A 91 -17.61 3.03 -16.63
C ALA A 91 -16.42 3.30 -17.55
N GLN A 92 -16.56 4.27 -18.45
CA GLN A 92 -15.45 4.80 -19.22
C GLN A 92 -14.99 6.13 -18.60
N ASP A 93 -13.73 6.23 -18.23
CA ASP A 93 -13.10 7.46 -17.70
C ASP A 93 -12.20 8.11 -18.75
N VAL A 94 -12.39 9.41 -18.95
CA VAL A 94 -11.76 10.20 -20.01
C VAL A 94 -11.44 11.60 -19.49
N PHE A 95 -10.22 12.09 -19.76
CA PHE A 95 -9.89 13.48 -19.47
C PHE A 95 -10.68 14.44 -20.36
N CYS A 96 -11.10 15.58 -19.81
CA CYS A 96 -11.86 16.58 -20.55
C CYS A 96 -11.42 18.00 -20.15
N ASP A 97 -12.06 19.02 -20.74
CA ASP A 97 -12.02 20.39 -20.23
C ASP A 97 -13.16 20.65 -19.23
N ASP A 98 -13.25 21.88 -18.71
CA ASP A 98 -14.29 22.27 -17.76
C ASP A 98 -15.70 22.26 -18.35
N LYS A 99 -15.85 22.20 -19.67
CA LYS A 99 -17.14 22.12 -20.38
C LYS A 99 -17.51 20.68 -20.74
N GLY A 100 -16.69 19.70 -20.36
CA GLY A 100 -16.90 18.29 -20.69
C GLY A 100 -16.50 17.93 -22.12
N LYS A 101 -15.75 18.79 -22.82
CA LYS A 101 -15.18 18.43 -24.12
C LYS A 101 -14.04 17.44 -23.89
N LEU A 102 -14.21 16.22 -24.40
CA LEU A 102 -13.23 15.14 -24.21
C LEU A 102 -11.89 15.50 -24.87
N ASN A 103 -10.80 15.13 -24.20
CA ASN A 103 -9.45 15.28 -24.71
C ASN A 103 -9.02 13.98 -25.41
N GLU A 104 -8.94 14.02 -26.74
CA GLU A 104 -8.61 12.85 -27.57
C GLU A 104 -7.12 12.46 -27.51
N GLU A 105 -6.24 13.35 -27.04
CA GLU A 105 -4.80 13.08 -26.88
C GLU A 105 -4.48 12.37 -25.56
N MET A 106 -5.48 12.24 -24.69
CA MET A 106 -5.34 11.60 -23.39
C MET A 106 -5.94 10.19 -23.39
N PRO A 107 -5.34 9.24 -22.65
CA PRO A 107 -5.83 7.88 -22.62
C PRO A 107 -7.28 7.77 -22.15
N ARG A 108 -8.02 6.82 -22.76
CA ARG A 108 -9.33 6.38 -22.27
C ARG A 108 -9.13 5.13 -21.44
N MET A 109 -9.85 5.06 -20.32
CA MET A 109 -9.78 3.95 -19.38
C MET A 109 -11.15 3.33 -19.24
N HIS A 110 -11.27 2.01 -19.39
CA HIS A 110 -12.51 1.30 -19.07
C HIS A 110 -12.37 0.64 -17.71
N TRP A 111 -13.21 1.06 -16.77
CA TRP A 111 -13.22 0.62 -15.39
C TRP A 111 -14.34 -0.38 -15.19
N LYS A 112 -14.01 -1.52 -14.59
CA LYS A 112 -14.98 -2.45 -13.98
C LYS A 112 -14.72 -2.47 -12.49
N ASN A 113 -15.73 -2.09 -11.71
CA ASN A 113 -15.68 -2.06 -10.26
C ASN A 113 -16.59 -3.15 -9.71
N GLU A 114 -16.04 -4.08 -8.94
CA GLU A 114 -16.77 -5.19 -8.32
C GLU A 114 -16.68 -5.08 -6.79
N PHE A 115 -17.80 -5.34 -6.11
CA PHE A 115 -17.95 -5.24 -4.66
C PHE A 115 -18.33 -6.60 -4.10
N ARG A 116 -17.46 -7.20 -3.29
CA ARG A 116 -17.65 -8.52 -2.69
C ARG A 116 -17.86 -8.37 -1.19
N ASP A 117 -18.96 -8.92 -0.71
CA ASP A 117 -19.29 -8.95 0.71
C ASP A 117 -18.46 -10.02 1.42
N ASN A 118 -17.74 -9.63 2.46
CA ASN A 118 -16.98 -10.52 3.34
C ASN A 118 -17.50 -10.47 4.79
N GLY A 119 -18.78 -10.11 4.99
CA GLY A 119 -19.40 -9.96 6.30
C GLY A 119 -19.22 -8.54 6.86
N GLU A 120 -18.29 -8.36 7.79
CA GLU A 120 -18.02 -7.03 8.38
C GLU A 120 -17.14 -6.12 7.49
N ALA A 121 -16.65 -6.65 6.37
CA ALA A 121 -15.78 -5.97 5.42
C ALA A 121 -16.24 -6.18 3.98
N THR A 122 -15.75 -5.32 3.07
CA THR A 122 -16.04 -5.40 1.64
C THR A 122 -14.74 -5.36 0.85
N THR A 123 -14.55 -6.31 -0.07
CA THR A 123 -13.49 -6.23 -1.08
C THR A 123 -14.01 -5.47 -2.29
N VAL A 124 -13.29 -4.43 -2.71
CA VAL A 124 -13.48 -3.75 -3.99
C VAL A 124 -12.38 -4.19 -4.93
N LEU A 125 -12.77 -4.74 -6.07
CA LEU A 125 -11.88 -5.11 -7.17
C LEU A 125 -12.14 -4.18 -8.35
N VAL A 126 -11.15 -3.35 -8.69
CA VAL A 126 -11.17 -2.47 -9.85
C VAL A 126 -10.30 -3.07 -10.93
N THR A 127 -10.86 -3.30 -12.11
CA THR A 127 -10.13 -3.71 -13.31
C THR A 127 -10.19 -2.58 -14.33
N ILE A 128 -9.03 -2.07 -14.72
CA ILE A 128 -8.90 -0.96 -15.67
C ILE A 128 -8.25 -1.50 -16.93
N THR A 129 -8.90 -1.34 -18.07
CA THR A 129 -8.37 -1.76 -19.37
C THR A 129 -8.10 -0.56 -20.28
N PHE A 130 -7.03 -0.66 -21.07
CA PHE A 130 -6.53 0.38 -21.96
C PHE A 130 -6.53 -0.08 -23.41
N ASN A 131 -6.68 0.86 -24.35
CA ASN A 131 -6.68 0.55 -25.78
C ASN A 131 -5.29 0.10 -26.26
N THR A 132 -4.25 0.82 -25.82
CA THR A 132 -2.84 0.59 -26.19
C THR A 132 -1.96 0.46 -24.94
N ILE A 133 -0.74 -0.08 -25.13
CA ILE A 133 0.27 -0.13 -24.06
C ILE A 133 0.72 1.29 -23.72
N ASP A 134 0.97 2.13 -24.73
CA ASP A 134 1.38 3.53 -24.56
C ASP A 134 0.36 4.33 -23.71
N ASP A 135 -0.93 4.09 -23.91
CA ASP A 135 -2.00 4.68 -23.09
C ASP A 135 -1.86 4.28 -21.61
N MET A 136 -1.65 3.00 -21.35
CA MET A 136 -1.46 2.45 -20.00
C MET A 136 -0.20 3.03 -19.34
N GLU A 137 0.93 3.04 -20.06
CA GLU A 137 2.20 3.58 -19.57
C GLU A 137 2.10 5.08 -19.28
N LYS A 138 1.40 5.84 -20.13
CA LYS A 138 1.14 7.27 -19.90
C LYS A 138 0.37 7.51 -18.60
N ILE A 139 -0.69 6.72 -18.33
CA ILE A 139 -1.44 6.81 -17.07
C ILE A 139 -0.60 6.42 -15.85
N ILE A 140 0.24 5.39 -15.97
CA ILE A 140 1.19 5.02 -14.91
C ILE A 140 2.18 6.16 -14.64
N ALA A 141 2.77 6.73 -15.69
CA ALA A 141 3.74 7.83 -15.58
C ALA A 141 3.12 9.11 -14.98
N MET A 142 1.82 9.34 -15.20
CA MET A 142 1.07 10.43 -14.57
C MET A 142 0.79 10.22 -13.07
N GLY A 143 1.24 9.11 -12.49
CA GLY A 143 1.14 8.86 -11.05
C GLY A 143 -0.19 8.26 -10.60
N PHE A 144 -0.94 7.62 -11.50
CA PHE A 144 -2.23 6.99 -11.20
C PHE A 144 -2.19 6.10 -9.96
N GLU A 145 -1.19 5.21 -9.87
CA GLU A 145 -1.08 4.24 -8.78
C GLU A 145 -0.94 4.91 -7.41
N ALA A 146 -0.04 5.89 -7.29
CA ALA A 146 0.17 6.62 -6.05
C ALA A 146 -1.06 7.47 -5.70
N GLY A 147 -1.62 8.19 -6.67
CA GLY A 147 -2.79 9.05 -6.47
C GLY A 147 -4.02 8.26 -6.06
N PHE A 148 -4.31 7.16 -6.75
CA PHE A 148 -5.47 6.33 -6.45
C PHE A 148 -5.31 5.58 -5.12
N SER A 149 -4.12 5.10 -4.79
CA SER A 149 -3.84 4.48 -3.48
C SER A 149 -4.07 5.45 -2.31
N LEU A 150 -3.65 6.71 -2.47
CA LEU A 150 -3.92 7.76 -1.49
C LEU A 150 -5.41 8.10 -1.40
N GLY A 151 -6.12 8.15 -2.53
CA GLY A 151 -7.57 8.33 -2.55
C GLY A 151 -8.30 7.21 -1.80
N LEU A 152 -7.96 5.94 -2.09
CA LEU A 152 -8.50 4.78 -1.38
C LEU A 152 -8.17 4.79 0.13
N SER A 153 -7.05 5.40 0.52
CA SER A 153 -6.71 5.60 1.93
C SER A 153 -7.57 6.69 2.58
N ASN A 154 -7.90 7.78 1.87
CA ASN A 154 -8.88 8.77 2.35
C ASN A 154 -10.27 8.13 2.58
N LEU A 155 -10.63 7.12 1.79
CA LEU A 155 -11.91 6.43 1.91
C LEU A 155 -12.04 5.68 3.25
N ASP A 156 -10.93 5.20 3.85
CA ASP A 156 -10.95 4.62 5.21
C ASP A 156 -11.51 5.64 6.23
N GLU A 157 -11.04 6.89 6.17
CA GLU A 157 -11.51 7.97 7.05
C GLU A 157 -13.01 8.25 6.84
N VAL A 158 -13.45 8.32 5.58
CA VAL A 158 -14.85 8.61 5.21
C VAL A 158 -15.80 7.49 5.66
N LEU A 159 -15.33 6.25 5.61
CA LEU A 159 -16.06 5.09 6.11
C LEU A 159 -16.07 5.01 7.64
N GLY A 160 -15.35 5.91 8.33
CA GLY A 160 -15.24 5.90 9.80
C GLY A 160 -14.44 4.70 10.32
N VAL A 161 -13.61 4.11 9.47
CA VAL A 161 -12.68 3.05 9.84
C VAL A 161 -11.50 3.73 10.52
N GLN A 162 -11.50 3.72 11.86
CA GLN A 162 -10.39 4.26 12.64
C GLN A 162 -9.12 3.45 12.37
N PRO A 163 -7.94 4.09 12.21
CA PRO A 163 -6.68 3.37 12.27
C PRO A 163 -6.48 2.87 13.70
N GLY A 164 -6.75 1.59 13.95
CA GLY A 164 -6.35 0.89 15.18
C GLY A 164 -7.08 1.31 16.45
N GLY A 165 -8.33 0.88 16.61
CA GLY A 165 -8.89 0.67 17.95
C GLY A 165 -8.24 -0.57 18.56
N SER A 166 -7.45 -0.40 19.61
CA SER A 166 -6.85 -1.49 20.39
C SER A 166 -7.92 -2.45 20.90
N ARG A 167 -8.07 -3.59 20.21
CA ARG A 167 -8.62 -4.82 20.81
C ARG A 167 -7.50 -5.83 20.91
N GLY A 168 -7.38 -6.40 22.09
CA GLY A 168 -6.31 -7.30 22.50
C GLY A 168 -6.09 -8.44 21.51
N LEU A 169 -4.82 -8.82 21.41
CA LEU A 169 -4.33 -9.95 20.63
C LEU A 169 -5.13 -11.21 20.97
N THR A 170 -5.90 -11.69 19.99
CA THR A 170 -6.31 -13.10 19.93
C THR A 170 -5.77 -13.67 18.64
N PHE A 171 -4.85 -14.63 18.76
CA PHE A 171 -4.37 -15.41 17.63
C PHE A 171 -5.41 -16.47 17.28
N GLY A 172 -5.79 -16.54 16.00
CA GLY A 172 -6.82 -17.46 15.51
C GLY A 172 -6.83 -17.58 13.99
N ASP A 173 -5.92 -18.46 13.51
CA ASP A 173 -6.01 -19.39 12.39
C ASP A 173 -6.28 -18.94 10.93
N LYS A 174 -5.34 -19.40 10.08
CA LYS A 174 -5.36 -19.68 8.63
C LYS A 174 -5.39 -18.51 7.63
N GLY A 175 -4.16 -18.20 7.16
CA GLY A 175 -3.85 -18.32 5.73
C GLY A 175 -4.29 -17.16 4.83
N GLU A 176 -3.80 -15.95 5.12
CA GLU A 176 -3.60 -14.85 4.18
C GLU A 176 -2.50 -13.96 4.81
N HIS A 177 -1.49 -13.53 4.05
CA HIS A 177 -0.42 -12.67 4.58
C HIS A 177 -0.99 -11.27 4.83
N VAL A 178 -1.64 -11.09 5.99
CA VAL A 178 -2.09 -9.80 6.49
C VAL A 178 -0.85 -9.04 6.95
N LEU A 179 -0.44 -8.00 6.22
CA LEU A 179 0.59 -7.06 6.67
C LEU A 179 0.05 -6.28 7.88
N ASN A 180 0.29 -6.82 9.07
CA ASN A 180 -0.13 -6.25 10.36
C ASN A 180 0.66 -5.00 10.76
N GLN A 181 1.75 -4.68 10.06
CA GLN A 181 2.67 -3.61 10.42
C GLN A 181 2.27 -2.27 9.78
N THR A 182 1.94 -1.27 10.61
CA THR A 182 1.51 0.08 10.18
C THR A 182 2.65 1.10 10.08
N VAL A 183 3.83 0.75 10.58
CA VAL A 183 5.04 1.58 10.54
C VAL A 183 6.18 0.74 10.01
N ILE A 184 6.81 1.15 8.91
CA ILE A 184 7.95 0.45 8.34
C ILE A 184 9.20 1.28 8.65
N PRO A 185 10.07 0.82 9.57
CA PRO A 185 11.30 1.51 9.86
C PRO A 185 12.25 1.42 8.67
N GLN A 186 13.01 2.50 8.45
CA GLN A 186 14.01 2.59 7.39
C GLN A 186 15.40 2.69 8.00
N LEU A 187 16.31 1.81 7.57
CA LEU A 187 17.70 1.77 7.99
C LEU A 187 18.63 2.22 6.87
N ARG A 188 19.63 3.02 7.24
CA ARG A 188 20.70 3.45 6.35
C ARG A 188 21.71 2.32 6.20
N ILE A 189 22.08 2.00 4.96
CA ILE A 189 23.10 0.99 4.63
C ILE A 189 24.14 1.53 3.66
N THR A 190 25.44 1.31 3.86
CA THR A 190 26.49 1.89 2.98
C THR A 190 27.00 0.94 1.92
N ASN A 191 26.65 -0.35 2.02
CA ASN A 191 26.97 -1.36 1.04
C ASN A 191 25.81 -2.36 0.88
N ALA A 192 25.06 -2.23 -0.20
CA ALA A 192 23.92 -3.10 -0.50
C ALA A 192 24.26 -4.58 -0.56
N ALA A 193 25.40 -4.97 -1.12
CA ALA A 193 25.76 -6.38 -1.25
C ALA A 193 26.03 -7.03 0.13
N ALA A 194 26.82 -6.36 0.96
CA ALA A 194 27.11 -6.82 2.32
C ALA A 194 25.84 -6.83 3.19
N SER A 195 25.02 -5.78 3.07
CA SER A 195 23.76 -5.68 3.81
C SER A 195 22.77 -6.77 3.41
N LEU A 196 22.55 -6.97 2.11
CA LEU A 196 21.62 -8.01 1.65
C LEU A 196 22.09 -9.40 2.08
N SER A 197 23.39 -9.69 2.06
CA SER A 197 23.86 -10.97 2.59
C SER A 197 23.57 -11.13 4.09
N PHE A 198 23.76 -10.08 4.88
CA PHE A 198 23.41 -10.08 6.31
C PHE A 198 21.90 -10.29 6.54
N TYR A 199 21.04 -9.47 5.93
CA TYR A 199 19.60 -9.50 6.18
C TYR A 199 18.92 -10.71 5.55
N VAL A 200 19.26 -11.07 4.31
CA VAL A 200 18.61 -12.16 3.57
C VAL A 200 19.21 -13.51 3.96
N ASP A 201 20.51 -13.70 3.76
CA ASP A 201 21.14 -15.00 4.01
C ASP A 201 21.25 -15.28 5.52
N GLY A 202 21.67 -14.26 6.27
CA GLY A 202 21.93 -14.36 7.71
C GLY A 202 20.66 -14.35 8.58
N LEU A 203 19.79 -13.35 8.40
CA LEU A 203 18.58 -13.20 9.22
C LEU A 203 17.32 -13.83 8.61
N GLY A 204 17.36 -14.26 7.36
CA GLY A 204 16.24 -14.92 6.69
C GLY A 204 15.13 -13.97 6.24
N PHE A 205 15.42 -12.70 6.00
CA PHE A 205 14.49 -11.81 5.30
C PHE A 205 14.37 -12.17 3.82
N VAL A 206 13.24 -11.84 3.21
CA VAL A 206 13.01 -11.96 1.77
C VAL A 206 12.97 -10.56 1.17
N VAL A 207 13.56 -10.40 -0.02
CA VAL A 207 13.42 -9.19 -0.80
C VAL A 207 12.02 -9.15 -1.41
N ASP A 208 11.24 -8.15 -1.04
CA ASP A 208 9.93 -7.93 -1.66
C ASP A 208 10.10 -7.20 -2.99
N TRP A 209 10.85 -6.10 -2.99
CA TRP A 209 11.20 -5.33 -4.17
C TRP A 209 12.46 -4.49 -3.96
N LYS A 210 13.07 -4.08 -5.08
CA LYS A 210 14.24 -3.20 -5.14
C LYS A 210 13.96 -2.05 -6.09
N HIS A 211 14.40 -0.85 -5.73
CA HIS A 211 14.42 0.31 -6.63
C HIS A 211 15.85 0.82 -6.74
N GLN A 212 16.35 0.91 -7.98
CA GLN A 212 17.63 1.49 -8.32
C GLN A 212 17.47 2.20 -9.66
N PHE A 213 17.85 3.47 -9.72
CA PHE A 213 17.66 4.27 -10.93
C PHE A 213 18.51 3.73 -12.10
N GLU A 214 19.80 3.50 -11.86
CA GLU A 214 20.76 2.92 -12.80
C GLU A 214 21.83 2.11 -12.05
N PRO A 215 22.55 1.18 -12.70
CA PRO A 215 23.66 0.47 -12.08
C PRO A 215 24.71 1.42 -11.49
N GLY A 216 25.03 1.25 -10.20
CA GLY A 216 25.99 2.10 -9.48
C GLY A 216 25.38 3.31 -8.76
N PHE A 217 24.07 3.55 -8.92
CA PHE A 217 23.32 4.51 -8.10
C PHE A 217 22.83 3.87 -6.79
N PRO A 218 22.47 4.67 -5.78
CA PRO A 218 21.97 4.15 -4.51
C PRO A 218 20.78 3.20 -4.68
N LEU A 219 20.80 2.10 -3.93
CA LEU A 219 19.71 1.14 -3.85
C LEU A 219 18.72 1.51 -2.73
N PHE A 220 17.43 1.33 -3.00
CA PHE A 220 16.38 1.26 -2.00
C PHE A 220 15.73 -0.12 -2.05
N VAL A 221 15.52 -0.75 -0.89
CA VAL A 221 15.01 -2.13 -0.79
C VAL A 221 13.95 -2.24 0.28
N GLN A 222 12.87 -2.97 -0.01
CA GLN A 222 11.97 -3.48 1.01
C GLN A 222 12.26 -4.96 1.28
N LEU A 223 12.37 -5.30 2.56
CA LEU A 223 12.58 -6.65 3.05
C LEU A 223 11.49 -7.05 4.04
N THR A 224 11.01 -8.30 3.97
CA THR A 224 10.04 -8.85 4.93
C THR A 224 10.50 -10.20 5.49
N ARG A 225 10.35 -10.40 6.81
CA ARG A 225 10.52 -11.69 7.49
C ARG A 225 9.35 -11.93 8.44
N LYS A 226 8.62 -13.04 8.26
CA LYS A 226 7.50 -13.45 9.15
C LYS A 226 6.56 -12.27 9.47
N ASP A 227 6.10 -11.60 8.41
CA ASP A 227 5.22 -10.42 8.45
C ASP A 227 5.80 -9.14 9.11
N GLN A 228 7.12 -9.11 9.33
CA GLN A 228 7.85 -7.93 9.81
C GLN A 228 8.65 -7.30 8.67
N THR A 229 8.28 -6.07 8.29
CA THR A 229 8.83 -5.38 7.12
C THR A 229 9.76 -4.23 7.52
N ILE A 230 10.87 -4.07 6.80
CA ILE A 230 11.79 -2.95 6.94
C ILE A 230 12.21 -2.40 5.58
N PHE A 231 12.62 -1.13 5.54
CA PHE A 231 13.30 -0.53 4.39
C PHE A 231 14.80 -0.43 4.64
N LEU A 232 15.59 -0.70 3.61
CA LEU A 232 17.01 -0.39 3.55
C LEU A 232 17.26 0.66 2.47
N THR A 233 18.06 1.67 2.78
CA THR A 233 18.41 2.75 1.83
C THR A 233 19.92 3.00 1.78
N GLU A 234 20.48 3.07 0.57
CA GLU A 234 21.82 3.63 0.32
C GLU A 234 21.79 5.14 0.06
N HIS A 235 20.60 5.75 -0.06
CA HIS A 235 20.47 7.17 -0.35
C HIS A 235 20.99 8.01 0.82
N THR A 236 21.85 8.97 0.49
CA THR A 236 22.38 9.91 1.48
C THR A 236 21.33 10.99 1.74
N GLY A 237 21.03 11.23 3.02
CA GLY A 237 20.03 12.23 3.45
C GLY A 237 18.73 11.64 3.96
N ASP A 238 18.42 10.39 3.61
CA ASP A 238 17.21 9.69 4.07
C ASP A 238 17.22 9.47 5.59
N CYS A 239 18.27 8.83 6.10
CA CYS A 239 18.53 8.61 7.52
C CYS A 239 20.02 8.36 7.77
N GLN A 240 20.43 8.34 9.05
CA GLN A 240 21.81 8.08 9.46
C GLN A 240 22.01 6.59 9.76
N VAL A 241 23.27 6.12 9.63
CA VAL A 241 23.68 4.79 10.09
C VAL A 241 23.60 4.69 11.62
N GLY A 242 23.56 3.46 12.14
CA GLY A 242 23.48 3.22 13.59
C GLY A 242 22.07 3.34 14.18
N GLY A 243 21.04 3.17 13.35
CA GLY A 243 19.65 3.10 13.79
C GLY A 243 19.38 1.91 14.73
N ALA A 244 18.18 1.86 15.29
CA ALA A 244 17.75 0.73 16.11
C ALA A 244 16.32 0.32 15.76
N ILE A 245 16.09 -0.98 15.65
CA ILE A 245 14.75 -1.57 15.48
C ILE A 245 14.53 -2.61 16.56
N TYR A 246 13.29 -2.69 17.04
CA TYR A 246 12.83 -3.66 18.01
C TYR A 246 11.77 -4.56 17.37
N PHE A 247 12.10 -5.83 17.19
CA PHE A 247 11.23 -6.87 16.64
C PHE A 247 10.63 -7.70 17.77
N VAL A 248 9.30 -7.71 17.86
CA VAL A 248 8.59 -8.64 18.74
C VAL A 248 8.38 -9.94 17.98
N VAL A 249 8.91 -11.05 18.49
CA VAL A 249 8.84 -12.36 17.85
C VAL A 249 8.18 -13.39 18.77
N PRO A 250 7.52 -14.42 18.22
CA PRO A 250 6.90 -15.47 19.03
C PRO A 250 7.90 -16.19 19.95
N ASP A 251 9.13 -16.40 19.47
CA ASP A 251 10.21 -17.01 20.23
C ASP A 251 11.58 -16.44 19.79
N VAL A 252 12.30 -15.85 20.74
CA VAL A 252 13.62 -15.25 20.54
C VAL A 252 14.74 -16.29 20.51
N GLU A 253 14.57 -17.44 21.19
CA GLU A 253 15.55 -18.54 21.20
C GLU A 253 15.60 -19.22 19.83
N ASP A 254 14.44 -19.42 19.20
CA ASP A 254 14.36 -19.91 17.82
C ASP A 254 15.10 -18.99 16.85
N CYS A 255 14.92 -17.68 16.99
CA CYS A 255 15.64 -16.71 16.17
C CYS A 255 17.15 -16.76 16.46
N TYR A 256 17.55 -16.88 17.72
CA TYR A 256 18.96 -16.99 18.12
C TYR A 256 19.64 -18.21 17.48
N HIS A 257 19.02 -19.39 17.58
CA HIS A 257 19.55 -20.61 16.98
C HIS A 257 19.57 -20.54 15.45
N GLU A 258 18.54 -19.97 14.84
CA GLU A 258 18.48 -19.77 13.38
C GLU A 258 19.65 -18.89 12.90
N PHE A 259 19.84 -17.73 13.54
CA PHE A 259 20.83 -16.74 13.13
C PHE A 259 22.25 -17.23 13.37
N THR A 260 22.52 -17.83 14.53
CA THR A 260 23.85 -18.36 14.85
C THR A 260 24.25 -19.51 13.93
N ASN A 261 23.31 -20.40 13.56
CA ASN A 261 23.56 -21.46 12.59
C ASN A 261 23.85 -20.92 11.17
N ARG A 262 23.35 -19.72 10.83
CA ARG A 262 23.65 -19.01 9.58
C ARG A 262 24.89 -18.12 9.66
N GLY A 263 25.64 -18.20 10.76
CA GLY A 263 26.90 -17.48 10.94
C GLY A 263 26.75 -16.04 11.45
N ILE A 264 25.56 -15.61 11.87
CA ILE A 264 25.37 -14.30 12.49
C ILE A 264 25.90 -14.31 13.92
N THR A 265 26.74 -13.32 14.23
CA THR A 265 27.23 -13.08 15.60
C THR A 265 26.25 -12.19 16.36
N THR A 266 25.89 -12.57 17.57
CA THR A 266 25.05 -11.77 18.47
C THR A 266 25.93 -10.96 19.42
N ILE A 267 25.50 -9.72 19.71
CA ILE A 267 26.16 -8.88 20.73
C ILE A 267 25.63 -9.23 22.12
N GLU A 268 24.33 -9.48 22.21
CA GLU A 268 23.66 -9.95 23.41
C GLU A 268 22.91 -11.22 23.03
N SER A 269 23.28 -12.36 23.62
CA SER A 269 22.50 -13.60 23.53
C SER A 269 21.17 -13.46 24.31
N PRO A 270 20.17 -14.32 24.03
CA PRO A 270 18.90 -14.32 24.75
C PRO A 270 19.04 -14.25 26.27
N HIS A 271 18.50 -13.19 26.86
CA HIS A 271 18.50 -12.96 28.30
C HIS A 271 17.18 -12.35 28.75
N ASP A 272 16.81 -12.60 30.01
CA ASP A 272 15.61 -12.02 30.60
C ASP A 272 15.88 -10.57 31.03
N THR A 273 14.89 -9.71 30.84
CA THR A 273 14.97 -8.30 31.18
C THR A 273 14.10 -7.97 32.41
N PRO A 274 14.36 -6.83 33.09
CA PRO A 274 13.51 -6.36 34.19
C PRO A 274 12.06 -6.02 33.80
N TRP A 275 11.72 -5.95 32.50
CA TRP A 275 10.38 -5.61 31.98
C TRP A 275 9.69 -6.81 31.33
N GLU A 276 9.97 -8.02 31.84
CA GLU A 276 9.24 -9.25 31.51
C GLU A 276 9.33 -9.67 30.03
N SER A 277 10.43 -9.32 29.37
CA SER A 277 10.78 -9.82 28.04
C SER A 277 12.05 -10.66 28.09
N ARG A 278 12.18 -11.54 27.10
CA ARG A 278 13.44 -12.21 26.78
C ARG A 278 13.96 -11.65 25.48
N GLU A 279 15.21 -11.19 25.45
CA GLU A 279 15.74 -10.38 24.35
C GLU A 279 17.12 -10.82 23.88
N MET A 280 17.39 -10.61 22.59
CA MET A 280 18.73 -10.69 22.00
C MET A 280 19.00 -9.50 21.09
N VAL A 281 20.27 -9.24 20.81
CA VAL A 281 20.70 -8.15 19.92
C VAL A 281 21.72 -8.64 18.89
N VAL A 282 21.48 -8.28 17.64
CA VAL A 282 22.45 -8.36 16.55
C VAL A 282 22.69 -6.98 15.96
N THR A 283 23.84 -6.79 15.33
CA THR A 283 24.19 -5.54 14.65
C THR A 283 24.56 -5.83 13.21
N ASP A 284 24.02 -5.03 12.29
CA ASP A 284 24.32 -5.15 10.88
C ASP A 284 25.70 -4.52 10.52
N PRO A 285 26.18 -4.66 9.27
CA PRO A 285 27.48 -4.12 8.86
C PRO A 285 27.64 -2.60 9.04
N ASP A 286 26.53 -1.86 9.06
CA ASP A 286 26.49 -0.41 9.18
C ASP A 286 26.26 0.05 10.64
N GLY A 287 26.26 -0.88 11.60
CA GLY A 287 26.09 -0.57 13.02
C GLY A 287 24.63 -0.42 13.46
N ASN A 288 23.66 -0.69 12.60
CA ASN A 288 22.25 -0.68 12.97
C ASN A 288 21.97 -1.84 13.94
N ARG A 289 21.30 -1.55 15.05
CA ARG A 289 20.99 -2.53 16.10
C ARG A 289 19.61 -3.13 15.90
N LEU A 290 19.55 -4.44 15.75
CA LEU A 290 18.30 -5.19 15.66
C LEU A 290 18.11 -5.97 16.95
N ARG A 291 17.11 -5.56 17.73
CA ARG A 291 16.72 -6.25 18.97
C ARG A 291 15.52 -7.15 18.66
N PHE A 292 15.61 -8.41 19.06
CA PHE A 292 14.52 -9.36 18.94
C PHE A 292 14.06 -9.74 20.33
N ALA A 293 12.75 -9.76 20.55
CA ALA A 293 12.19 -9.97 21.88
C ALA A 293 10.93 -10.81 21.87
N THR A 294 10.79 -11.66 22.88
CA THR A 294 9.55 -12.38 23.19
C THR A 294 9.08 -11.93 24.57
N TYR A 295 7.83 -11.50 24.67
CA TYR A 295 7.23 -11.17 25.97
C TYR A 295 6.74 -12.45 26.62
N VAL A 296 7.08 -12.64 27.89
CA VAL A 296 6.59 -13.76 28.68
C VAL A 296 5.17 -13.39 29.10
N ALA A 297 4.17 -14.22 28.79
CA ALA A 297 2.82 -14.00 29.28
C ALA A 297 2.83 -14.07 30.81
N ALA A 298 2.26 -13.05 31.46
CA ALA A 298 2.02 -13.03 32.90
C ALA A 298 1.05 -14.15 33.34
#